data_AF-A0A932WQE4-F1
#
_entry.id   AF-A0A932WQE4-F1
#
_cell.length_a   1.000
_cell.length_b   1.000
_cell.length_c   1.000
_cell.angle_alpha   90.00
_cell.angle_beta   90.00
_cell.angle_gamma   90.00
#
_symmetry.space_group_name_H-M   'P 1'
#
loop_
_entity.id
_entity.type
_entity.pdbx_description
1 polymer ?
#
loop_
_entity_poly.entity_id
_entity_poly.type
_entity_poly.pdbx_seq_one_letter_code
_entity_poly.pdbx_strand_id
1 'polypeptide(L)'
;MTERMCPRCGAANPPAGMNCVACGERFPQKVDRKTWPILVRLSLWGLPSRASAWAFVWICVAGMLGSLAYGFVDWWFFPIAGLFVPAALAYYLSLRWVDENSSWR
;
A
#
# COMPACT_ATOMS: atom_id res chain seq x y z
N MET A 1 13.28 26.35 16.16
CA MET A 1 12.41 26.04 15.01
C MET A 1 13.21 25.11 14.12
N THR A 2 12.80 23.85 13.94
CA THR A 2 13.53 22.89 13.12
C THR A 2 13.20 23.11 11.65
N GLU A 3 14.15 23.67 10.91
CA GLU A 3 14.07 23.76 9.46
C GLU A 3 14.22 22.37 8.84
N ARG A 4 13.57 22.13 7.70
CA ARG A 4 13.71 20.87 6.94
C ARG A 4 14.38 21.17 5.60
N MET A 5 15.21 20.24 5.15
CA MET A 5 15.87 20.33 3.85
C MET A 5 14.97 19.77 2.75
N CYS A 6 14.93 20.45 1.60
CA CYS A 6 14.27 19.92 0.42
C CYS A 6 15.09 18.74 -0.17
N PRO A 7 14.50 17.55 -0.39
CA PRO A 7 15.22 16.42 -0.95
C PRO A 7 15.62 16.62 -2.42
N ARG A 8 15.02 17.58 -3.12
CA ARG A 8 15.29 17.86 -4.54
C ARG A 8 16.41 18.87 -4.76
N CYS A 9 16.43 19.97 -4.00
CA CYS A 9 17.39 21.07 -4.21
C CYS A 9 18.26 21.40 -2.99
N GLY A 10 18.06 20.74 -1.84
CA GLY A 10 18.82 20.97 -0.61
C GLY A 10 18.50 22.28 0.13
N ALA A 11 17.60 23.12 -0.38
CA ALA A 11 17.23 24.38 0.27
C ALA A 11 16.54 24.16 1.62
N ALA A 12 16.86 25.01 2.60
CA ALA A 12 16.15 25.07 3.88
C ALA A 12 14.74 25.62 3.66
N ASN A 13 13.75 24.99 4.29
CA ASN A 13 12.35 25.38 4.18
C ASN A 13 11.68 25.40 5.55
N PRO A 14 10.69 26.29 5.79
CA PRO A 14 9.90 26.25 7.01
C PRO A 14 9.19 24.90 7.18
N PRO A 15 9.01 24.43 8.43
CA PRO A 15 8.38 23.13 8.68
C PRO A 15 6.92 23.06 8.23
N ALA A 16 6.22 24.19 8.21
CA ALA A 16 4.79 24.26 7.87
C ALA A 16 4.49 24.43 6.37
N GLY A 17 5.50 24.65 5.51
CA GLY A 17 5.26 24.82 4.07
C GLY A 17 4.70 23.55 3.41
N MET A 18 3.87 23.66 2.38
CA MET A 18 3.53 22.48 1.56
C MET A 18 4.49 22.29 0.39
N ASN A 19 5.11 23.39 -0.06
CA ASN A 19 6.04 23.41 -1.19
C ASN A 19 7.39 23.99 -0.75
N CYS A 20 8.44 23.68 -1.49
CA CYS A 20 9.75 24.29 -1.32
C CYS A 20 9.73 25.73 -1.81
N VAL A 21 10.19 26.67 -0.98
CA VAL A 21 10.28 28.09 -1.35
C VAL A 21 11.26 28.37 -2.49
N ALA A 22 12.24 27.50 -2.73
CA ALA A 22 13.27 27.70 -3.74
C ALA A 22 12.91 27.08 -5.11
N CYS A 23 12.48 25.81 -5.13
CA CYS A 23 12.25 25.07 -6.39
C CYS A 23 10.77 24.73 -6.65
N GLY A 24 9.87 25.05 -5.72
CA GLY A 24 8.44 24.75 -5.85
C GLY A 24 8.05 23.28 -5.61
N GLU A 25 9.00 22.39 -5.32
CA GLU A 25 8.72 20.97 -5.09
C GLU A 25 7.76 20.75 -3.93
N ARG A 26 6.73 19.92 -4.12
CA ARG A 26 5.77 19.58 -3.07
C ARG A 26 6.41 18.61 -2.08
N PHE A 27 6.31 18.91 -0.80
CA PHE A 27 6.73 17.96 0.22
C PHE A 27 5.75 16.78 0.27
N PRO A 28 6.22 15.53 0.41
CA PRO A 28 5.34 14.39 0.54
C PRO A 28 4.44 14.60 1.77
N GLN A 29 3.14 14.75 1.52
CA GLN A 29 2.18 14.89 2.60
C GLN A 29 1.88 13.52 3.18
N LYS A 30 2.02 13.42 4.50
CA LYS A 30 1.63 12.24 5.25
C LYS A 30 0.15 12.34 5.58
N VAL A 31 -0.69 11.65 4.82
CA VAL A 31 -2.11 11.50 5.13
C VAL A 31 -2.23 10.56 6.33
N ASP A 32 -2.96 10.96 7.37
CA ASP A 32 -3.20 10.10 8.53
C ASP A 32 -3.98 8.83 8.10
N ARG A 33 -3.68 7.69 8.73
CA ARG A 33 -4.36 6.42 8.42
C ARG A 33 -5.87 6.48 8.67
N LYS A 34 -6.30 7.40 9.55
CA LYS A 34 -7.73 7.60 9.88
C LYS A 34 -8.54 8.18 8.72
N THR A 35 -7.91 8.95 7.84
CA THR A 35 -8.54 9.53 6.64
C THR A 35 -8.53 8.61 5.43
N TRP A 36 -7.96 7.41 5.55
CA TRP A 36 -7.95 6.44 4.46
C TRP A 36 -9.36 5.94 4.13
N PRO A 37 -9.65 5.65 2.85
CA PRO A 37 -10.89 4.99 2.45
C PRO A 37 -11.08 3.69 3.23
N ILE A 38 -12.33 3.34 3.54
CA ILE A 38 -12.67 2.18 4.39
C ILE A 38 -12.05 0.89 3.85
N LEU A 39 -12.06 0.68 2.53
CA LEU A 39 -11.46 -0.51 1.89
C LEU A 39 -9.94 -0.59 2.12
N VAL A 40 -9.22 0.52 1.97
CA VAL A 40 -7.76 0.58 2.19
C VAL A 40 -7.45 0.40 3.67
N ARG A 41 -8.24 1.05 4.54
CA ARG A 41 -8.09 0.95 5.99
C ARG A 41 -8.36 -0.47 6.50
N LEU A 42 -9.37 -1.15 5.95
CA LEU A 42 -9.75 -2.49 6.35
C LEU A 42 -8.74 -3.53 5.86
N SER A 43 -8.32 -3.44 4.60
CA SER A 43 -7.33 -4.37 4.02
C SER A 43 -5.94 -4.23 4.64
N LEU A 44 -5.54 -3.01 5.01
CA LEU A 44 -4.25 -2.75 5.67
C LEU A 44 -4.34 -2.70 7.20
N TRP A 45 -5.47 -3.14 7.76
CA TRP A 45 -5.66 -3.13 9.21
C TRP A 45 -4.70 -4.13 9.88
N GLY A 46 -3.83 -3.63 10.76
CA GLY A 46 -2.80 -4.44 11.43
C GLY A 46 -1.48 -4.57 10.69
N LEU A 47 -1.36 -4.01 9.47
CA LEU A 47 -0.13 -4.06 8.67
C LEU A 47 0.71 -2.79 8.86
N PRO A 48 1.90 -2.88 9.49
CA PRO A 48 2.73 -1.70 9.71
C PRO A 48 3.49 -1.29 8.45
N SER A 49 3.94 -2.24 7.63
CA SER A 49 4.94 -2.01 6.58
C SER A 49 4.51 -2.48 5.18
N ARG A 50 5.08 -1.83 4.16
CA ARG A 50 4.93 -2.20 2.74
C ARG A 50 5.31 -3.66 2.48
N ALA A 51 6.36 -4.13 3.16
CA ALA A 51 6.86 -5.50 3.06
C ALA A 51 5.81 -6.52 3.52
N SER A 52 5.16 -6.27 4.66
CA SER A 52 4.09 -7.15 5.15
C SER A 52 2.89 -7.19 4.20
N ALA A 53 2.50 -6.06 3.62
CA ALA A 53 1.40 -6.02 2.65
C ALA A 53 1.72 -6.83 1.38
N TRP A 54 2.95 -6.72 0.87
CA TRP A 54 3.41 -7.57 -0.23
C TRP A 54 3.49 -9.06 0.13
N ALA A 55 3.87 -9.40 1.36
CA ALA A 55 3.88 -10.79 1.82
C ALA A 55 2.47 -11.41 1.75
N PHE A 56 1.42 -10.67 2.15
CA PHE A 56 0.04 -11.15 2.05
C PHE A 56 -0.42 -11.34 0.60
N VAL A 57 -0.01 -10.46 -0.31
CA VAL A 57 -0.28 -10.64 -1.76
C VAL A 57 0.34 -11.95 -2.24
N TRP A 58 1.61 -12.20 -1.92
CA TRP A 58 2.29 -13.43 -2.33
C TRP A 58 1.67 -14.68 -1.69
N ILE A 59 1.22 -14.62 -0.43
CA ILE A 59 0.50 -15.72 0.21
C ILE A 59 -0.81 -16.02 -0.54
N CYS A 60 -1.57 -14.98 -0.92
CA CYS A 60 -2.81 -15.18 -1.68
C CYS A 60 -2.54 -15.76 -3.08
N VAL A 61 -1.50 -15.28 -3.76
CA VAL A 61 -1.09 -15.79 -5.07
C VAL A 61 -0.61 -17.24 -4.96
N ALA A 62 0.20 -17.57 -3.96
CA ALA A 62 0.64 -18.93 -3.69
C ALA A 62 -0.55 -19.85 -3.35
N GLY A 63 -1.48 -19.38 -2.53
CA GLY A 63 -2.72 -20.10 -2.19
C GLY A 63 -3.60 -20.33 -3.42
N MET A 64 -3.73 -19.34 -4.31
CA MET A 64 -4.41 -19.47 -5.59
C MET A 64 -3.74 -20.53 -6.47
N LEU A 65 -2.42 -20.45 -6.67
CA LEU A 65 -1.67 -21.41 -7.48
C LEU A 65 -1.75 -22.83 -6.90
N GLY A 66 -1.62 -22.98 -5.58
CA GLY A 66 -1.77 -24.25 -4.88
C GLY A 66 -3.19 -24.82 -5.03
N SER A 67 -4.21 -23.98 -4.92
CA SER A 67 -5.62 -24.38 -5.07
C SER A 67 -5.95 -24.74 -6.52
N LEU A 68 -5.37 -24.05 -7.50
CA LEU A 68 -5.50 -24.41 -8.92
C LEU A 68 -4.81 -25.74 -9.24
N ALA A 69 -3.59 -25.95 -8.73
CA ALA A 69 -2.87 -27.21 -8.92
C ALA A 69 -3.61 -28.38 -8.26
N TYR A 70 -4.14 -28.17 -7.04
CA TYR A 70 -4.90 -29.19 -6.31
C TYR A 70 -6.33 -29.38 -6.87
N GLY A 71 -6.89 -28.37 -7.53
CA GLY A 71 -8.20 -28.45 -8.20
C GLY A 71 -8.31 -29.55 -9.27
N PHE A 72 -7.17 -29.99 -9.82
CA PHE A 72 -7.12 -31.13 -10.74
C PHE A 72 -7.31 -32.49 -10.04
N VAL A 73 -7.11 -32.56 -8.72
CA VAL A 73 -7.36 -33.74 -7.89
C VAL A 73 -8.80 -33.69 -7.37
N ASP A 74 -9.21 -32.55 -6.83
CA ASP A 74 -10.56 -32.32 -6.29
C ASP A 74 -11.18 -31.05 -6.87
N TRP A 75 -12.18 -31.21 -7.74
CA TRP A 75 -12.91 -30.10 -8.39
C TRP A 75 -13.51 -29.09 -7.40
N TRP A 76 -13.72 -29.46 -6.13
CA TRP A 76 -14.25 -28.58 -5.08
C TRP A 76 -13.30 -27.42 -4.70
N PHE A 77 -12.01 -27.48 -5.04
CA PHE A 77 -11.03 -26.42 -4.72
C PHE A 77 -11.02 -25.25 -5.71
N PHE A 78 -11.67 -25.36 -6.88
CA PHE A 78 -11.82 -24.25 -7.83
C PHE A 78 -12.51 -23.00 -7.25
N PRO A 79 -13.64 -23.08 -6.51
CA PRO A 79 -14.23 -21.89 -5.89
C PRO A 79 -13.33 -21.25 -4.82
N ILE A 80 -12.49 -22.04 -4.14
CA ILE A 80 -11.52 -21.52 -3.17
C ILE A 80 -10.44 -20.70 -3.88
N ALA A 81 -9.91 -21.19 -5.00
CA ALA A 81 -9.00 -20.42 -5.86
C ALA A 81 -9.62 -19.09 -6.31
N GLY A 82 -10.93 -19.10 -6.65
CA GLY A 82 -11.68 -17.91 -7.01
C GLY A 82 -11.76 -16.86 -5.90
N LEU A 83 -11.76 -17.25 -4.63
CA LEU A 83 -11.81 -16.32 -3.48
C LEU A 83 -10.47 -15.59 -3.26
N PHE A 84 -9.34 -16.20 -3.63
CA PHE A 84 -8.03 -15.58 -3.49
C PHE A 84 -7.81 -14.40 -4.45
N VAL A 85 -8.48 -14.38 -5.61
CA VAL A 85 -8.37 -13.32 -6.62
C VAL A 85 -8.86 -11.96 -6.10
N PRO A 86 -10.10 -11.80 -5.61
CA PRO A 86 -10.57 -10.52 -5.08
C PRO A 86 -9.79 -10.10 -3.83
N ALA A 87 -9.31 -11.05 -3.01
CA ALA A 87 -8.46 -10.75 -1.87
C ALA A 87 -7.11 -10.15 -2.29
N ALA A 88 -6.41 -10.80 -3.24
CA ALA A 88 -5.16 -10.29 -3.79
C ALA A 88 -5.34 -8.93 -4.48
N LEU A 89 -6.43 -8.76 -5.23
CA LEU A 89 -6.76 -7.51 -5.90
C LEU A 89 -7.00 -6.37 -4.90
N ALA A 90 -7.75 -6.63 -3.82
CA ALA A 90 -8.01 -5.64 -2.78
C ALA A 90 -6.71 -5.17 -2.11
N TYR A 91 -5.77 -6.09 -1.83
CA TYR A 91 -4.45 -5.72 -1.31
C TYR A 91 -3.63 -4.90 -2.31
N TYR A 92 -3.61 -5.30 -3.59
CA TYR A 92 -2.88 -4.60 -4.63
C TYR A 92 -3.40 -3.17 -4.87
N LEU A 93 -4.72 -2.99 -4.94
CA LEU A 93 -5.33 -1.67 -5.08
C LEU A 93 -5.04 -0.77 -3.87
N SER A 94 -5.01 -1.35 -2.68
CA SER A 94 -4.70 -0.62 -1.45
C SER A 94 -3.23 -0.19 -1.41
N LEU A 95 -2.29 -1.06 -1.83
CA LEU A 95 -0.87 -0.73 -1.99
C LEU A 95 -0.68 0.44 -2.98
N ARG A 96 -1.32 0.36 -4.15
CA ARG A 96 -1.22 1.40 -5.18
C ARG A 96 -1.78 2.75 -4.70
N TRP A 97 -2.96 2.73 -4.05
CA TRP A 97 -3.54 3.95 -3.51
C TRP A 97 -2.63 4.57 -2.45
N VAL A 98 -2.04 3.76 -1.56
CA VAL A 98 -1.09 4.24 -0.56
C VAL A 98 0.13 4.85 -1.22
N ASP A 99 0.72 4.19 -2.23
CA ASP A 99 1.90 4.68 -2.95
C ASP A 99 1.62 6.01 -3.71
N GLU A 100 0.39 6.22 -4.19
CA GLU A 100 -0.02 7.46 -4.89
C GLU A 100 -0.40 8.61 -3.94
N ASN A 101 -1.01 8.31 -2.78
CA ASN A 101 -1.64 9.32 -1.92
C ASN A 101 -0.95 9.52 -0.56
N SER A 102 0.00 8.66 -0.20
CA SER A 102 0.64 8.70 1.11
C SER A 102 2.04 8.08 1.10
N SER A 103 2.77 8.24 2.19
CA SER A 103 4.04 7.54 2.40
C SER A 103 3.86 6.46 3.47
N TRP A 104 4.44 5.29 3.25
CA TRP A 104 4.58 4.27 4.30
C TRP A 104 5.29 4.85 5.52
N ARG A 105 4.90 4.40 6.71
CA ARG A 105 5.44 4.90 7.99
C ARG A 105 6.77 4.25 8.31
#